data_AF-F8NK89-F1
#
_entry.id   AF-F8NK89-F1
#
_cell.length_a   1.000
_cell.length_b   1.000
_cell.length_c   1.000
_cell.angle_alpha   90.00
_cell.angle_beta   90.00
_cell.angle_gamma   90.00
#
_symmetry.space_group_name_H-M   'P 1'
#
loop_
_entity.id
_entity.type
_entity.pdbx_description
1 polymer ?
#
loop_
_entity_poly.entity_id
_entity_poly.type
_entity_poly.pdbx_seq_one_letter_code
_entity_poly.pdbx_strand_id
1 'polypeptide(L)'
;MVTVPTEYLSHEAIKKKSYTNLVEARQKAEAAGQEADLQESLRNFVRQQCNGRTPYSWQVDAAEAFTLGLDCTIIAGTGSGKTLAYVMPSFIQKYGVTVVISPLKTIEEEQAD
;
A
#
# COMPACT_ATOMS: atom_id res chain seq x y z
N MET A 1 -26.51 23.03 -9.38
CA MET A 1 -26.16 21.63 -9.03
C MET A 1 -25.72 20.94 -10.31
N VAL A 2 -24.44 20.61 -10.45
CA VAL A 2 -23.97 19.78 -11.56
C VAL A 2 -24.03 18.34 -11.07
N THR A 3 -25.01 17.58 -11.54
CA THR A 3 -25.05 16.13 -11.34
C THR A 3 -23.98 15.52 -12.25
N VAL A 4 -22.83 15.17 -11.68
CA VAL A 4 -21.84 14.36 -12.38
C VAL A 4 -22.45 12.96 -12.52
N PRO A 5 -22.66 12.43 -13.74
CA PRO A 5 -23.14 11.07 -13.91
C PRO A 5 -22.01 10.13 -13.51
N THR A 6 -22.09 9.54 -12.32
CA THR A 6 -21.14 8.52 -11.90
C THR A 6 -21.66 7.17 -12.39
N GLU A 7 -21.08 6.67 -13.48
CA GLU A 7 -21.29 5.29 -13.88
C GLU A 7 -20.67 4.40 -12.79
N TYR A 8 -21.52 3.73 -12.00
CA TYR A 8 -21.08 2.88 -10.91
C TYR A 8 -20.48 1.60 -11.46
N LEU A 9 -19.16 1.51 -11.48
CA LEU A 9 -18.45 0.26 -11.76
C LEU A 9 -18.70 -0.77 -10.64
N SER A 10 -18.82 -2.04 -11.01
CA SER A 10 -18.94 -3.13 -10.03
C SER A 10 -17.67 -3.25 -9.18
N HIS A 11 -17.79 -3.83 -7.98
CA HIS A 11 -16.63 -4.11 -7.13
C HIS A 11 -15.53 -4.88 -7.88
N GLU A 12 -15.92 -5.89 -8.67
CA GLU A 12 -14.99 -6.69 -9.46
C GLU A 12 -14.29 -5.87 -10.55
N ALA A 13 -15.04 -4.98 -11.24
CA ALA A 13 -14.47 -4.11 -12.25
C ALA A 13 -13.47 -3.11 -11.66
N ILE A 14 -13.80 -2.51 -10.50
CA ILE A 14 -12.90 -1.62 -9.77
C ILE A 14 -11.65 -2.38 -9.33
N LYS A 15 -11.82 -3.56 -8.72
CA LYS A 15 -10.70 -4.40 -8.27
C LYS A 15 -9.79 -4.76 -9.43
N LYS A 16 -10.35 -5.22 -10.55
CA LYS A 16 -9.59 -5.55 -11.76
C LYS A 16 -8.78 -4.36 -12.24
N LYS A 17 -9.41 -3.18 -12.33
CA LYS A 17 -8.72 -1.94 -12.72
C LYS A 17 -7.57 -1.60 -11.78
N SER A 18 -7.75 -1.70 -10.47
CA SER A 18 -6.69 -1.45 -9.49
C SER A 18 -5.47 -2.36 -9.70
N TYR A 19 -5.70 -3.65 -9.95
CA TYR A 19 -4.60 -4.59 -10.23
C TYR A 19 -3.95 -4.36 -11.60
N THR A 20 -4.71 -3.95 -12.61
CA THR A 20 -4.15 -3.52 -13.90
C THR A 20 -3.21 -2.33 -13.70
N ASN A 21 -3.63 -1.30 -12.95
CA ASN A 21 -2.78 -0.14 -12.66
C ASN A 21 -1.48 -0.53 -11.95
N LEU A 22 -1.54 -1.46 -11.00
CA LEU A 22 -0.35 -1.95 -10.29
C LEU A 22 0.61 -2.69 -11.24
N VAL A 23 0.09 -3.54 -12.14
CA VAL A 23 0.92 -4.23 -13.14
C VAL A 23 1.58 -3.22 -14.10
N GLU A 24 0.84 -2.22 -14.56
CA GLU A 24 1.39 -1.17 -15.43
C GLU A 24 2.48 -0.35 -14.71
N ALA A 25 2.29 -0.07 -13.42
CA ALA A 25 3.29 0.63 -12.62
C ALA A 25 4.57 -0.20 -12.45
N ARG A 26 4.45 -1.52 -12.23
CA ARG A 26 5.60 -2.44 -12.17
C ARG A 26 6.39 -2.43 -13.48
N GLN A 27 5.69 -2.53 -14.62
CA GLN A 27 6.33 -2.50 -15.95
C GLN A 27 7.07 -1.19 -16.20
N LYS A 28 6.48 -0.05 -15.79
CA LYS A 28 7.15 1.26 -15.90
C LYS A 28 8.39 1.34 -15.02
N ALA A 29 8.34 0.82 -13.80
CA ALA A 29 9.46 0.77 -12.88
C ALA A 29 10.60 -0.11 -13.40
N GLU A 30 10.28 -1.29 -13.92
CA GLU A 30 11.24 -2.20 -14.55
C GLU A 30 11.91 -1.56 -15.76
N ALA A 31 11.13 -0.90 -16.63
CA ALA A 31 11.67 -0.16 -17.78
C ALA A 31 12.56 1.03 -17.37
N ALA A 32 12.34 1.60 -16.17
CA ALA A 32 13.18 2.64 -15.58
C ALA A 32 14.41 2.09 -14.84
N GLY A 33 14.63 0.77 -14.83
CA GLY A 33 15.76 0.13 -14.17
C GLY A 33 15.65 0.09 -12.64
N GLN A 34 14.44 0.23 -12.09
CA GLN A 34 14.20 0.06 -10.66
C GLN A 34 14.32 -1.42 -10.25
N GLU A 35 14.59 -1.65 -8.97
CA GLU A 35 14.84 -2.98 -8.40
C GLU A 35 13.67 -3.95 -8.65
N ALA A 36 13.97 -5.08 -9.28
CA ALA A 36 12.97 -6.07 -9.68
C ALA A 36 12.31 -6.82 -8.51
N ASP A 37 12.91 -6.77 -7.31
CA ASP A 37 12.50 -7.62 -6.17
C ASP A 37 11.86 -6.86 -5.01
N LEU A 38 11.20 -5.74 -5.32
CA LEU A 38 10.54 -4.87 -4.36
C LEU A 38 9.59 -5.63 -3.40
N GLN A 39 8.80 -6.56 -3.91
CA GLN A 39 7.88 -7.34 -3.08
C GLN A 39 8.60 -8.24 -2.07
N GLU A 40 9.67 -8.94 -2.47
CA GLU A 40 10.41 -9.81 -1.57
C GLU A 40 11.22 -8.98 -0.56
N SER A 41 11.76 -7.83 -0.97
CA SER A 41 12.38 -6.86 -0.06
C SER A 41 11.41 -6.40 1.02
N LEU A 42 10.17 -6.05 0.66
CA LEU A 42 9.11 -5.71 1.62
C LEU A 42 8.81 -6.88 2.57
N ARG A 43 8.65 -8.10 2.04
CA ARG A 43 8.37 -9.30 2.85
C ARG A 43 9.51 -9.61 3.82
N ASN A 44 10.75 -9.54 3.35
CA ASN A 44 11.92 -9.82 4.15
C ASN A 44 12.11 -8.79 5.26
N PHE A 45 11.87 -7.52 4.97
CA PHE A 45 11.91 -6.50 6.00
C PHE A 45 10.85 -6.72 7.08
N VAL A 46 9.61 -7.05 6.71
CA VAL A 46 8.56 -7.39 7.68
C VAL A 46 8.94 -8.61 8.51
N ARG A 47 9.50 -9.66 7.90
CA ARG A 47 9.96 -10.83 8.65
C ARG A 47 11.03 -10.46 9.67
N GLN A 48 11.96 -9.58 9.30
CA GLN A 48 13.06 -9.13 10.17
C GLN A 48 12.57 -8.23 11.31
N GLN A 49 11.66 -7.29 11.03
CA GLN A 49 11.25 -6.28 12.01
C GLN A 49 9.99 -6.66 12.80
N CYS A 50 9.18 -7.59 12.32
CA CYS A 50 7.89 -7.95 12.92
C CYS A 50 7.89 -9.37 13.49
N ASN A 51 8.95 -9.76 14.21
CA ASN A 51 9.04 -11.06 14.92
C ASN A 51 8.76 -12.28 14.02
N GLY A 52 9.30 -12.28 12.79
CA GLY A 52 9.11 -13.39 11.84
C GLY A 52 7.72 -13.46 11.20
N ARG A 53 6.83 -12.49 11.43
CA ARG A 53 5.50 -12.46 10.81
C ARG A 53 5.61 -12.27 9.30
N THR A 54 4.64 -12.82 8.58
CA THR A 54 4.51 -12.66 7.13
C THR A 54 3.33 -11.73 6.83
N PRO A 55 3.51 -10.68 6.00
CA PRO A 55 2.42 -9.80 5.62
C PRO A 55 1.43 -10.52 4.68
N TYR A 56 0.16 -10.16 4.76
CA TYR A 56 -0.85 -10.61 3.80
C TYR A 56 -0.51 -10.08 2.40
N SER A 57 -0.89 -10.83 1.36
CA SER A 57 -0.63 -10.45 -0.04
C SER A 57 -1.14 -9.05 -0.37
N TRP A 58 -2.37 -8.73 0.03
CA TRP A 58 -2.97 -7.42 -0.23
C TRP A 58 -2.23 -6.26 0.45
N GLN A 59 -1.57 -6.50 1.60
CA GLN A 59 -0.78 -5.47 2.27
C GLN A 59 0.49 -5.19 1.47
N VAL A 60 1.11 -6.23 0.91
CA VAL A 60 2.29 -6.10 0.03
C VAL A 60 1.92 -5.41 -1.29
N ASP A 61 0.80 -5.80 -1.91
CA ASP A 61 0.30 -5.16 -3.13
C ASP A 61 0.05 -3.66 -2.91
N ALA A 62 -0.53 -3.28 -1.75
CA ALA A 62 -0.75 -1.90 -1.38
C ALA A 62 0.56 -1.13 -1.14
N ALA A 63 1.49 -1.70 -0.37
CA ALA A 63 2.78 -1.07 -0.08
C ALA A 63 3.62 -0.87 -1.35
N GLU A 64 3.59 -1.83 -2.26
CA GLU A 64 4.21 -1.71 -3.57
C GLU A 64 3.55 -0.60 -4.39
N ALA A 65 2.21 -0.55 -4.45
CA ALA A 65 1.50 0.50 -5.16
C ALA A 65 1.88 1.90 -4.65
N PHE A 66 1.95 2.10 -3.33
CA PHE A 66 2.43 3.35 -2.73
C PHE A 66 3.88 3.66 -3.12
N THR A 67 4.76 2.66 -3.09
CA THR A 67 6.18 2.83 -3.43
C THR A 67 6.39 3.20 -4.90
N LEU A 68 5.53 2.69 -5.78
CA LEU A 68 5.52 3.00 -7.21
C LEU A 68 4.80 4.33 -7.53
N GLY A 69 4.35 5.08 -6.52
CA GLY A 69 3.74 6.40 -6.68
C GLY A 69 2.28 6.38 -7.12
N LEU A 70 1.54 5.30 -6.86
CA LEU A 70 0.11 5.23 -7.14
C LEU A 70 -0.73 5.77 -5.98
N ASP A 71 -1.74 6.58 -6.31
CA ASP A 71 -2.81 6.93 -5.37
C ASP A 71 -3.73 5.73 -5.14
N CYS A 72 -3.88 5.32 -3.88
CA CYS A 72 -4.63 4.12 -3.52
C CYS A 72 -5.73 4.38 -2.48
N THR A 73 -6.88 3.75 -2.68
CA THR A 73 -7.95 3.63 -1.68
C THR A 73 -8.02 2.19 -1.20
N ILE A 74 -7.79 1.96 0.10
CA ILE A 74 -7.82 0.62 0.69
C ILE A 74 -9.04 0.48 1.58
N ILE A 75 -9.86 -0.54 1.32
CA ILE A 75 -11.05 -0.87 2.10
C ILE A 75 -10.82 -2.22 2.78
N ALA A 76 -10.63 -2.20 4.09
CA ALA A 76 -10.48 -3.42 4.90
C ALA A 76 -11.04 -3.21 6.32
N GLY A 77 -11.53 -4.29 6.93
CA GLY A 77 -12.13 -4.26 8.27
C GLY A 77 -11.17 -3.78 9.37
N THR A 78 -11.70 -3.36 10.52
CA THR A 78 -10.89 -3.04 11.71
C THR A 78 -10.12 -4.27 12.17
N GLY A 79 -8.89 -4.09 12.66
CA GLY A 79 -8.01 -5.20 13.07
C GLY A 79 -7.37 -6.00 11.94
N SER A 80 -7.69 -5.73 10.66
CA SER A 80 -7.10 -6.44 9.51
C SER A 80 -5.62 -6.13 9.25
N GLY A 81 -5.02 -5.20 9.99
CA GLY A 81 -3.63 -4.81 9.81
C GLY A 81 -3.40 -3.77 8.71
N LYS A 82 -4.36 -2.86 8.47
CA LYS A 82 -4.20 -1.74 7.51
C LYS A 82 -2.94 -0.89 7.76
N THR A 83 -2.57 -0.70 9.03
CA THR A 83 -1.37 0.05 9.43
C THR A 83 -0.12 -0.46 8.75
N LEU A 84 0.07 -1.78 8.71
CA LEU A 84 1.25 -2.37 8.08
C LEU A 84 1.34 -2.02 6.58
N ALA A 85 0.20 -1.92 5.88
CA ALA A 85 0.17 -1.65 4.44
C ALA A 85 0.73 -0.26 4.07
N TYR A 86 0.48 0.78 4.88
CA TYR A 86 1.00 2.13 4.61
C TYR A 86 2.32 2.44 5.33
N VAL A 87 2.71 1.67 6.36
CA VAL A 87 4.01 1.81 7.03
C VAL A 87 5.12 1.10 6.25
N MET A 88 4.80 -0.01 5.58
CA MET A 88 5.76 -0.82 4.82
C MET A 88 6.63 -0.04 3.80
N PRO A 89 6.12 0.94 3.04
CA PRO A 89 6.97 1.74 2.15
C PRO A 89 8.14 2.43 2.86
N SER A 90 7.97 2.87 4.11
CA SER A 90 9.02 3.50 4.91
C SER A 90 10.19 2.56 5.23
N PHE A 91 9.98 1.25 5.16
CA PHE A 91 11.00 0.25 5.46
C PHE A 91 12.09 0.18 4.40
N ILE A 92 11.74 0.45 3.15
CA ILE A 92 12.63 0.34 1.98
C ILE A 92 13.08 1.71 1.48
N GLN A 93 12.30 2.77 1.73
CA GLN A 93 12.66 4.13 1.34
C GLN A 93 13.57 4.76 2.40
N LYS A 94 14.87 4.49 2.30
CA LYS A 94 15.89 4.94 3.26
C LYS A 94 15.89 6.45 3.57
N TYR A 95 15.44 7.28 2.63
CA TYR A 95 15.39 8.74 2.75
C TYR A 95 13.95 9.30 2.65
N GLY A 96 12.95 8.43 2.56
CA GLY A 96 11.55 8.81 2.47
C GLY A 96 10.94 9.04 3.84
N VAL A 97 9.96 9.95 3.92
CA VAL A 97 9.13 10.15 5.11
C VAL A 97 7.69 9.87 4.73
N THR A 98 7.05 8.94 5.43
CA THR A 98 5.61 8.71 5.32
C THR A 98 4.89 9.56 6.36
N VAL A 99 4.02 10.46 5.89
CA VAL A 99 3.19 11.30 6.77
C VAL A 99 1.83 10.64 6.93
N VAL A 100 1.50 10.25 8.16
CA VAL A 100 0.20 9.64 8.51
C VAL A 100 -0.67 10.69 9.19
N ILE A 101 -1.87 10.90 8.66
CA ILE A 101 -2.85 11.82 9.23
C ILE A 101 -3.96 10.99 9.88
N SER A 102 -4.00 10.98 11.21
CA SER A 102 -5.06 10.34 12.00
C SER A 102 -5.91 11.40 12.69
N PRO A 103 -7.25 11.34 12.63
CA PRO A 103 -8.10 12.29 13.34
C PRO A 103 -8.15 12.07 14.86
N LEU A 104 -7.69 10.90 15.35
CA LEU A 104 -7.78 10.51 16.75
C LEU A 104 -6.39 10.35 17.36
N LYS A 105 -6.09 11.19 18.36
CA LYS A 105 -4.82 11.18 19.10
C LYS A 105 -4.52 9.82 19.74
N THR A 106 -5.52 9.17 20.32
CA THR A 106 -5.34 7.84 20.94
C THR A 106 -4.86 6.79 19.95
N ILE A 107 -5.36 6.82 18.70
CA ILE A 107 -4.93 5.87 17.66
C ILE A 107 -3.49 6.18 17.21
N GLU A 108 -3.13 7.47 17.18
CA GLU A 108 -1.76 7.89 16.85
C GLU A 108 -0.77 7.43 17.92
N GLU A 109 -1.09 7.63 19.21
CA GLU A 109 -0.28 7.18 20.34
C GLU A 109 -0.09 5.66 20.32
N GLU A 110 -1.17 4.88 20.12
CA GLU A 110 -1.11 3.42 20.02
C GLU A 110 -0.27 2.90 18.82
N GLN A 111 -0.09 3.70 17.77
CA GLN A 111 0.71 3.33 16.60
C GLN A 111 2.18 3.72 16.73
N ALA A 112 2.47 4.71 17.58
CA ALA A 112 3.81 5.23 17.82
C ALA A 112 4.57 4.46 18.91
N ASP A 113 3.83 3.90 19.89
CA ASP A 113 4.34 3.08 20.99
C ASP A 113 4.72 1.65 20.54
#